data_AF-A0A0D2M2Q2-F1
#
_entry.id   AF-A0A0D2M2Q2-F1
#
_cell.length_a   1.000
_cell.length_b   1.000
_cell.length_c   1.000
_cell.angle_alpha   90.00
_cell.angle_beta   90.00
_cell.angle_gamma   90.00
#
_symmetry.space_group_name_H-M   'P 1'
#
loop_
_entity.id
_entity.type
_entity.pdbx_description
1 polymer ?
#
loop_
_entity_poly.entity_id
_entity_poly.type
_entity_poly.pdbx_seq_one_letter_code
_entity_poly.pdbx_strand_id
1 'polypeptide(L)'
;MPVQEWAKPAGFGSNRVGAGALATVSTWSLAQIRAGDALADYVISDPAATSGFSWCSHTFSHQNLDNATSYDTEMQMKLNLAMAGPAFLGLSTKASWSGRSMVTPQISGLHNGDALAALAANGITCVTGDNTWPFPLNEKQPYHMLYTTAATNGFDGIAIMPRFAGRPIFSTCLDLVVQNLDLYNFLYFKVFNRDSTFDEVLAREAVRVVRDGLLKLRHDPYMMHQANLGLVDSSGCSLVMRWVDAVVAEFTKYTNWPLRSAKLDDLRALFEAREARDACKLSYQIETSPSGTATAVTVSSAAAASGAKCDAPLMLGAGVSGAAAKQVMIPLVSGGSARVELTGQQWNAFTVVRPCSPPCLNGGVCNTTVGVCDCTGTNFAGADCSTAGHVTPW
;
A
#
# COMPACT_ATOMS: atom_id res chain seq x y z
N MET A 1 0.45 22.63 20.30
CA MET A 1 1.08 21.64 19.41
C MET A 1 1.88 22.42 18.37
N PRO A 2 3.07 21.95 17.93
CA PRO A 2 3.72 22.53 16.77
C PRO A 2 2.73 22.61 15.60
N VAL A 3 2.87 23.61 14.75
CA VAL A 3 2.12 23.66 13.48
C VAL A 3 2.54 22.43 12.67
N GLN A 4 1.58 21.77 12.04
CA GLN A 4 1.70 20.48 11.35
C GLN A 4 2.78 20.44 10.25
N GLU A 5 3.28 21.61 9.83
CA GLU A 5 4.34 21.79 8.82
C GLU A 5 5.51 22.64 9.33
N TRP A 6 5.66 22.78 10.65
CA TRP A 6 6.68 23.66 11.20
C TRP A 6 8.10 23.18 10.85
N ALA A 7 8.75 23.92 9.95
CA ALA A 7 10.15 23.73 9.61
C ALA A 7 11.03 24.31 10.71
N LYS A 8 11.68 23.42 11.47
CA LYS A 8 12.56 23.81 12.57
C LYS A 8 13.85 24.44 12.02
N PRO A 9 14.28 25.62 12.49
CA PRO A 9 15.59 26.16 12.15
C PRO A 9 16.72 25.22 12.62
N ALA A 10 17.74 25.02 11.79
CA ALA A 10 18.88 24.16 12.11
C ALA A 10 19.56 24.59 13.42
N GLY A 11 19.88 23.63 14.28
CA GLY A 11 20.51 23.89 15.59
C GLY A 11 19.59 24.48 16.65
N PHE A 12 18.31 24.72 16.35
CA PHE A 12 17.34 25.23 17.33
C PHE A 12 16.91 24.14 18.34
N GLY A 13 16.21 24.55 19.40
CA GLY A 13 15.65 23.65 20.41
C GLY A 13 16.58 23.36 21.58
N SER A 14 16.08 22.58 22.54
CA SER A 14 16.78 22.24 23.77
C SER A 14 16.65 20.75 24.04
N ASN A 15 17.75 20.11 24.43
CA ASN A 15 17.76 18.69 24.77
C ASN A 15 16.75 18.42 25.90
N ARG A 16 15.87 17.44 25.69
CA ARG A 16 14.94 16.92 26.69
C ARG A 16 15.46 15.62 27.28
N VAL A 17 16.24 14.87 26.51
CA VAL A 17 16.88 13.66 26.99
C VAL A 17 18.05 14.06 27.92
N GLY A 18 18.11 13.43 29.09
CA GLY A 18 19.18 13.70 30.06
C GLY A 18 20.57 13.42 29.49
N ALA A 19 21.58 14.19 29.94
CA ALA A 19 22.97 13.90 29.61
C ALA A 19 23.35 12.51 30.12
N GLY A 20 23.94 11.68 29.27
CA GLY A 20 24.34 10.31 29.62
C GLY A 20 23.23 9.26 29.54
N ALA A 21 22.09 9.55 28.90
CA ALA A 21 20.98 8.59 28.76
C ALA A 21 21.44 7.23 28.19
N LEU A 22 22.39 7.21 27.24
CA LEU A 22 22.93 5.96 26.70
C LEU A 22 23.66 5.10 27.75
N ALA A 23 24.28 5.71 28.77
CA ALA A 23 24.94 4.97 29.85
C ALA A 23 23.94 4.16 30.68
N THR A 24 22.66 4.56 30.72
CA THR A 24 21.61 3.84 31.45
C THR A 24 21.36 2.44 30.89
N VAL A 25 21.71 2.16 29.63
CA VAL A 25 21.59 0.82 29.03
C VAL A 25 22.35 -0.23 29.85
N SER A 26 23.51 0.14 30.42
CA SER A 26 24.29 -0.77 31.28
C SER A 26 23.61 -1.12 32.61
N THR A 27 22.58 -0.35 32.99
CA THR A 27 21.80 -0.56 34.21
C THR A 27 20.50 -1.34 33.96
N TRP A 28 20.11 -1.53 32.69
CA TRP A 28 18.92 -2.30 32.36
C TRP A 28 19.13 -3.78 32.65
N SER A 29 18.19 -4.41 33.35
CA SER A 29 18.23 -5.83 33.66
C SER A 29 17.18 -6.58 32.86
N LEU A 30 17.63 -7.53 32.03
CA LEU A 30 16.73 -8.42 31.30
C LEU A 30 15.78 -9.18 32.23
N ALA A 31 16.27 -9.57 33.42
CA ALA A 31 15.44 -10.23 34.42
C ALA A 31 14.33 -9.31 34.95
N GLN A 32 14.62 -8.03 35.18
CA GLN A 32 13.60 -7.06 35.62
C GLN A 32 12.60 -6.75 34.50
N ILE A 33 13.06 -6.63 33.25
CA ILE A 33 12.17 -6.42 32.10
C ILE A 33 11.18 -7.58 31.97
N ARG A 34 11.66 -8.82 31.99
CA ARG A 34 10.81 -10.02 31.91
C ARG A 34 9.83 -10.12 33.08
N ALA A 35 10.28 -9.81 34.29
CA ALA A 35 9.43 -9.88 35.48
C ALA A 35 8.39 -8.73 35.54
N GLY A 36 8.72 -7.57 34.97
CA GLY A 36 7.87 -6.37 35.03
C GLY A 36 6.95 -6.19 33.83
N ASP A 37 7.23 -6.84 32.70
CA ASP A 37 6.48 -6.71 31.46
C ASP A 37 6.23 -8.10 30.83
N ALA A 38 5.00 -8.58 30.99
CA ALA A 38 4.59 -9.89 30.46
C ALA A 38 4.59 -9.93 28.92
N LEU A 39 4.40 -8.79 28.25
CA LEU A 39 4.49 -8.73 26.79
C LEU A 39 5.93 -8.81 26.34
N ALA A 40 6.85 -8.12 27.02
CA ALA A 40 8.28 -8.27 26.75
C ALA A 40 8.72 -9.71 26.99
N ASP A 41 8.30 -10.35 28.09
CA ASP A 41 8.62 -11.75 28.35
C ASP A 41 8.06 -12.69 27.27
N TYR A 42 6.84 -12.45 26.80
CA TYR A 42 6.24 -13.18 25.68
C TYR A 42 7.07 -13.03 24.39
N VAL A 43 7.43 -11.79 24.02
CA VAL A 43 8.23 -11.51 22.81
C VAL A 43 9.60 -12.20 22.87
N ILE A 44 10.22 -12.27 24.04
CA ILE A 44 11.53 -12.90 24.19
C ILE A 44 11.41 -14.44 24.22
N SER A 45 10.35 -14.97 24.85
CA SER A 45 10.21 -16.40 25.11
C SER A 45 9.55 -17.18 23.98
N ASP A 46 8.70 -16.55 23.17
CA ASP A 46 7.98 -17.21 22.07
C ASP A 46 8.58 -16.85 20.70
N PRO A 47 9.17 -17.82 19.96
CA PRO A 47 9.64 -17.61 18.60
C PRO A 47 8.56 -17.04 17.67
N ALA A 48 7.29 -17.45 17.84
CA ALA A 48 6.18 -17.01 17.02
C ALA A 48 5.91 -15.50 17.14
N ALA A 49 6.19 -14.90 18.31
CA ALA A 49 6.07 -13.46 18.49
C ALA A 49 7.08 -12.69 17.61
N THR A 50 8.30 -13.23 17.46
CA THR A 50 9.36 -12.59 16.67
C THR A 50 9.28 -12.92 15.17
N SER A 51 8.78 -14.10 14.79
CA SER A 51 8.68 -14.51 13.37
C SER A 51 7.31 -14.25 12.74
N GLY A 52 6.24 -14.20 13.55
CA GLY A 52 4.87 -13.97 13.08
C GLY A 52 4.53 -12.50 12.83
N PHE A 53 5.29 -11.58 13.43
CA PHE A 53 5.14 -10.14 13.26
C PHE A 53 6.37 -9.52 12.63
N SER A 54 6.16 -8.45 11.85
CA SER A 54 7.24 -7.59 11.37
C SER A 54 7.49 -6.46 12.37
N TRP A 55 8.76 -6.18 12.64
CA TRP A 55 9.19 -5.23 13.66
C TRP A 55 9.92 -4.05 13.02
N CYS A 56 9.75 -2.85 13.57
CA CYS A 56 10.48 -1.66 13.16
C CYS A 56 10.62 -0.72 14.37
N SER A 57 11.46 0.32 14.24
CA SER A 57 11.55 1.34 15.28
C SER A 57 10.34 2.28 15.26
N HIS A 58 9.88 2.66 16.45
CA HIS A 58 8.95 3.77 16.64
C HIS A 58 9.48 4.79 17.67
N THR A 59 10.82 4.97 17.71
CA THR A 59 11.57 5.71 18.76
C THR A 59 11.44 5.09 20.15
N PHE A 60 12.30 5.49 21.10
CA PHE A 60 12.38 4.86 22.42
C PHE A 60 11.28 5.32 23.38
N SER A 61 11.07 6.63 23.50
CA SER A 61 10.11 7.24 24.41
C SER A 61 8.98 7.95 23.70
N HIS A 62 8.83 7.76 22.39
CA HIS A 62 7.81 8.40 21.57
C HIS A 62 7.85 9.95 21.65
N GLN A 63 9.06 10.52 21.74
CA GLN A 63 9.26 11.97 21.76
C GLN A 63 8.92 12.56 20.38
N ASN A 64 8.02 13.54 20.31
CA ASN A 64 7.75 14.27 19.07
C ASN A 64 9.05 14.94 18.56
N LEU A 65 9.35 14.73 17.28
CA LEU A 65 10.59 15.10 16.62
C LEU A 65 10.52 16.44 15.89
N ASP A 66 9.39 17.14 15.84
CA ASP A 66 9.27 18.42 15.12
C ASP A 66 10.22 19.48 15.67
N ASN A 67 10.39 19.52 17.00
CA ASN A 67 11.32 20.41 17.69
C ASN A 67 12.42 19.67 18.47
N ALA A 68 12.67 18.41 18.16
CA ALA A 68 13.75 17.66 18.79
C ALA A 68 15.13 18.15 18.30
N THR A 69 16.12 18.13 19.18
CA THR A 69 17.52 18.36 18.79
C THR A 69 18.10 17.12 18.14
N SER A 70 19.23 17.26 17.43
CA SER A 70 19.97 16.10 16.90
C SER A 70 20.33 15.11 18.00
N TYR A 71 20.72 15.60 19.18
CA TYR A 71 21.04 14.76 20.35
C TYR A 71 19.82 13.96 20.83
N ASP A 72 18.68 14.61 21.00
CA ASP A 72 17.46 13.93 21.43
C ASP A 72 17.06 12.83 20.43
N THR A 73 17.02 13.15 19.14
CA THR A 73 16.69 12.17 18.09
C THR A 73 17.70 11.02 18.05
N GLU A 74 18.99 11.31 18.20
CA GLU A 74 20.02 10.27 18.27
C GLU A 74 19.82 9.35 19.48
N MET A 75 19.51 9.90 20.66
CA MET A 75 19.24 9.09 21.85
C MET A 75 17.98 8.25 21.69
N GLN A 76 16.91 8.80 21.09
CA GLN A 76 15.69 8.06 20.76
C GLN A 76 15.99 6.83 19.90
N MET A 77 16.90 6.96 18.93
CA MET A 77 17.29 5.84 18.06
C MET A 77 18.19 4.84 18.77
N LYS A 78 19.25 5.31 19.44
CA LYS A 78 20.23 4.44 20.09
C LYS A 78 19.64 3.63 21.23
N LEU A 79 18.79 4.23 22.07
CA LEU A 79 18.12 3.54 23.17
C LEU A 79 17.12 2.50 22.65
N ASN A 80 16.37 2.85 21.60
CA ASN A 80 15.42 1.90 20.99
C ASN A 80 16.15 0.72 20.33
N LEU A 81 17.24 0.98 19.61
CA LEU A 81 18.05 -0.06 19.00
C LEU A 81 18.73 -0.95 20.04
N ALA A 82 19.18 -0.37 21.16
CA ALA A 82 19.70 -1.13 22.29
C ALA A 82 18.62 -2.10 22.83
N MET A 83 17.40 -1.62 23.10
CA MET A 83 16.28 -2.44 23.57
C MET A 83 15.88 -3.53 22.55
N ALA A 84 15.84 -3.21 21.25
CA ALA A 84 15.60 -4.18 20.18
C ALA A 84 16.80 -5.15 19.98
N GLY A 85 17.94 -4.86 20.60
CA GLY A 85 19.19 -5.60 20.50
C GLY A 85 19.14 -7.00 21.11
N PRO A 86 20.12 -7.86 20.79
CA PRO A 86 20.23 -9.23 21.34
C PRO A 86 20.41 -9.28 22.85
N ALA A 87 20.83 -8.19 23.49
CA ALA A 87 20.94 -8.10 24.95
C ALA A 87 19.58 -8.04 25.66
N PHE A 88 18.51 -7.65 24.96
CA PHE A 88 17.17 -7.53 25.53
C PHE A 88 16.13 -8.27 24.68
N LEU A 89 15.43 -7.60 23.75
CA LEU A 89 14.34 -8.22 23.01
C LEU A 89 14.79 -9.15 21.87
N GLY A 90 16.02 -9.01 21.39
CA GLY A 90 16.56 -9.86 20.33
C GLY A 90 15.83 -9.76 18.98
N LEU A 91 15.16 -8.64 18.72
CA LEU A 91 14.39 -8.38 17.51
C LEU A 91 15.28 -8.00 16.33
N SER A 92 16.28 -7.16 16.57
CA SER A 92 17.15 -6.58 15.52
C SER A 92 17.96 -7.59 14.71
N THR A 93 18.09 -8.83 15.18
CA THR A 93 18.79 -9.92 14.50
C THR A 93 17.84 -10.82 13.68
N LYS A 94 16.53 -10.58 13.75
CA LYS A 94 15.50 -11.40 13.09
C LYS A 94 15.24 -10.89 11.67
N ALA A 95 14.89 -11.80 10.76
CA ALA A 95 14.50 -11.44 9.38
C ALA A 95 13.25 -10.55 9.31
N SER A 96 12.41 -10.58 10.35
CA SER A 96 11.22 -9.75 10.50
C SER A 96 11.51 -8.29 10.87
N TRP A 97 12.76 -7.96 11.23
CA TRP A 97 13.16 -6.60 11.60
C TRP A 97 13.40 -5.72 10.38
N SER A 98 12.83 -4.52 10.41
CA SER A 98 13.14 -3.42 9.50
C SER A 98 14.11 -2.47 10.19
N GLY A 99 15.36 -2.50 9.76
CA GLY A 99 16.44 -1.70 10.35
C GLY A 99 16.69 -0.39 9.62
N ARG A 100 16.19 -0.25 8.39
CA ARG A 100 16.39 0.94 7.56
C ARG A 100 15.15 1.81 7.43
N SER A 101 13.99 1.26 7.77
CA SER A 101 12.69 1.93 7.67
C SER A 101 12.01 1.95 9.03
N MET A 102 11.44 3.10 9.39
CA MET A 102 10.77 3.28 10.69
C MET A 102 9.48 4.08 10.59
N VAL A 103 8.71 4.08 11.67
CA VAL A 103 7.58 5.00 11.84
C VAL A 103 8.02 6.10 12.79
N THR A 104 7.95 7.38 12.39
CA THR A 104 8.24 8.48 13.33
C THR A 104 7.07 8.70 14.28
N PRO A 105 7.31 9.09 15.55
CA PRO A 105 6.25 9.29 16.52
C PRO A 105 5.31 10.41 16.04
N GLN A 106 4.03 10.10 15.89
CA GLN A 106 3.02 11.04 15.37
C GLN A 106 3.34 11.65 14.00
N ILE A 107 4.12 10.96 13.15
CA ILE A 107 4.54 11.48 11.83
C ILE A 107 5.31 12.81 11.96
N SER A 108 6.01 12.98 13.09
CA SER A 108 6.78 14.19 13.39
C SER A 108 8.21 14.12 12.85
N GLY A 109 8.86 15.28 12.79
CA GLY A 109 10.27 15.44 12.41
C GLY A 109 10.52 15.45 10.90
N LEU A 110 9.46 15.40 10.07
CA LEU A 110 9.61 15.35 8.61
C LEU A 110 10.11 16.67 8.01
N HIS A 111 10.01 17.79 8.72
CA HIS A 111 10.60 19.10 8.37
C HIS A 111 11.69 19.55 9.38
N ASN A 112 12.24 18.62 10.16
CA ASN A 112 13.33 18.89 11.08
C ASN A 112 14.63 18.29 10.52
N GLY A 113 15.45 19.13 9.89
CA GLY A 113 16.73 18.72 9.30
C GLY A 113 17.68 18.05 10.30
N ASP A 114 17.73 18.53 11.55
CA ASP A 114 18.57 17.94 12.60
C ASP A 114 18.08 16.53 12.96
N ALA A 115 16.77 16.33 13.03
CA ALA A 115 16.19 15.02 13.31
C ALA A 115 16.44 14.06 12.14
N LEU A 116 16.16 14.48 10.90
CA LEU A 116 16.39 13.65 9.71
C LEU A 116 17.87 13.27 9.56
N ALA A 117 18.79 14.21 9.81
CA ALA A 117 20.23 13.93 9.82
C ALA A 117 20.61 12.91 10.90
N ALA A 118 20.07 13.03 12.11
CA ALA A 118 20.30 12.08 13.19
C ALA A 118 19.72 10.69 12.88
N LEU A 119 18.54 10.62 12.25
CA LEU A 119 17.96 9.36 11.76
C LEU A 119 18.88 8.71 10.70
N ALA A 120 19.32 9.48 9.72
CA ALA A 120 20.25 9.03 8.68
C ALA A 120 21.57 8.49 9.26
N ALA A 121 22.15 9.21 10.23
CA ALA A 121 23.37 8.79 10.92
C ALA A 121 23.22 7.47 11.70
N ASN A 122 21.98 7.10 12.08
CA ASN A 122 21.66 5.83 12.73
C ASN A 122 21.16 4.76 11.74
N GLY A 123 21.33 4.95 10.43
CA GLY A 123 21.04 3.97 9.39
C GLY A 123 19.60 3.97 8.87
N ILE A 124 18.76 4.87 9.36
CA ILE A 124 17.41 5.06 8.83
C ILE A 124 17.49 5.80 7.50
N THR A 125 16.85 5.23 6.49
CA THR A 125 16.85 5.78 5.13
C THR A 125 15.43 5.88 4.57
N CYS A 126 14.43 5.37 5.29
CA CYS A 126 13.02 5.53 4.97
C CYS A 126 12.17 5.74 6.23
N VAL A 127 11.17 6.59 6.15
CA VAL A 127 10.15 6.81 7.19
C VAL A 127 8.76 6.75 6.57
N THR A 128 7.72 6.53 7.36
CA THR A 128 6.33 6.58 6.87
C THR A 128 5.73 7.98 7.03
N GLY A 129 4.97 8.43 6.03
CA GLY A 129 4.18 9.67 6.06
C GLY A 129 2.73 9.47 6.48
N ASP A 130 1.88 10.41 6.06
CA ASP A 130 0.42 10.38 6.24
C ASP A 130 -0.29 10.89 4.97
N ASN A 131 -1.07 10.02 4.32
CA ASN A 131 -1.80 10.32 3.10
C ASN A 131 -2.96 11.33 3.28
N THR A 132 -3.27 11.74 4.51
CA THR A 132 -4.23 12.81 4.77
C THR A 132 -3.64 14.20 4.53
N TRP A 133 -2.31 14.32 4.43
CA TRP A 133 -1.61 15.58 4.16
C TRP A 133 -0.95 15.54 2.78
N PRO A 134 -0.93 16.65 2.03
CA PRO A 134 -0.22 16.71 0.74
C PRO A 134 1.30 16.70 0.88
N PHE A 135 1.86 17.39 1.89
CA PHE A 135 3.31 17.62 1.98
C PHE A 135 4.20 16.36 2.12
N PRO A 136 3.78 15.23 2.75
CA PRO A 136 4.59 14.01 2.79
C PRO A 136 4.35 13.11 1.56
N LEU A 137 3.64 13.58 0.52
CA LEU A 137 3.30 12.80 -0.66
C LEU A 137 4.01 13.26 -1.91
N ASN A 138 4.27 12.30 -2.80
CA ASN A 138 4.69 12.59 -4.15
C ASN A 138 3.47 12.96 -5.01
N GLU A 139 3.22 14.25 -5.18
CA GLU A 139 2.08 14.76 -5.96
C GLU A 139 2.15 14.45 -7.45
N LYS A 140 3.36 14.17 -7.98
CA LYS A 140 3.58 13.87 -9.41
C LYS A 140 3.38 12.40 -9.72
N GLN A 141 3.75 11.51 -8.81
CA GLN A 141 3.51 10.08 -8.93
C GLN A 141 3.06 9.45 -7.61
N PRO A 142 1.78 9.07 -7.47
CA PRO A 142 1.25 8.49 -6.25
C PRO A 142 1.76 7.05 -5.98
N TYR A 143 2.51 6.46 -6.91
CA TYR A 143 3.12 5.13 -6.77
C TYR A 143 4.60 5.19 -6.36
N HIS A 144 5.15 6.38 -6.16
CA HIS A 144 6.54 6.61 -5.75
C HIS A 144 6.55 7.19 -4.34
N MET A 145 7.67 7.00 -3.64
CA MET A 145 7.93 7.68 -2.38
C MET A 145 8.23 9.17 -2.64
N LEU A 146 8.08 9.98 -1.62
CA LEU A 146 8.61 11.34 -1.61
C LEU A 146 10.04 11.29 -1.05
N TYR A 147 10.99 12.00 -1.65
CA TYR A 147 12.34 12.12 -1.11
C TYR A 147 12.52 13.49 -0.47
N THR A 148 13.02 13.52 0.77
CA THR A 148 13.28 14.77 1.47
C THR A 148 14.36 15.57 0.74
N THR A 149 14.28 16.89 0.79
CA THR A 149 15.33 17.78 0.25
C THR A 149 15.80 18.75 1.33
N ALA A 150 17.03 19.26 1.17
CA ALA A 150 17.55 20.31 2.07
C ALA A 150 16.64 21.55 2.10
N ALA A 151 16.03 21.92 0.97
CA ALA A 151 15.20 23.11 0.86
C ALA A 151 13.85 22.99 1.58
N THR A 152 13.20 21.82 1.49
CA THR A 152 11.84 21.61 2.03
C THR A 152 11.84 20.99 3.42
N ASN A 153 12.79 20.10 3.70
CA ASN A 153 12.81 19.28 4.91
C ASN A 153 13.99 19.61 5.84
N GLY A 154 14.97 20.39 5.36
CA GLY A 154 16.22 20.65 6.08
C GLY A 154 17.26 19.53 5.97
N PHE A 155 16.95 18.44 5.27
CA PHE A 155 17.86 17.32 5.02
C PHE A 155 17.49 16.59 3.71
N ASP A 156 18.50 16.20 2.94
CA ASP A 156 18.32 15.52 1.64
C ASP A 156 18.55 14.00 1.76
N GLY A 157 17.69 13.22 1.10
CA GLY A 157 17.94 11.78 0.88
C GLY A 157 17.23 10.79 1.80
N ILE A 158 16.30 11.20 2.67
CA ILE A 158 15.39 10.27 3.35
C ILE A 158 14.15 10.03 2.47
N ALA A 159 13.77 8.77 2.28
CA ALA A 159 12.50 8.44 1.63
C ALA A 159 11.34 8.55 2.63
N ILE A 160 10.22 9.11 2.19
CA ILE A 160 8.94 9.18 2.89
C ILE A 160 7.97 8.28 2.14
N MET A 161 7.68 7.12 2.73
CA MET A 161 6.72 6.16 2.22
C MET A 161 5.29 6.64 2.52
N PRO A 162 4.41 6.74 1.51
CA PRO A 162 3.03 7.14 1.72
C PRO A 162 2.31 6.07 2.56
N ARG A 163 1.42 6.48 3.46
CA ARG A 163 0.69 5.59 4.37
C ARG A 163 -0.74 6.06 4.58
N PHE A 164 -1.71 5.18 4.42
CA PHE A 164 -3.11 5.50 4.64
C PHE A 164 -3.44 5.57 6.13
N ALA A 165 -4.17 6.60 6.55
CA ALA A 165 -4.84 6.62 7.84
C ALA A 165 -6.02 5.63 7.84
N GLY A 166 -6.15 4.81 8.89
CA GLY A 166 -7.36 4.04 9.19
C GLY A 166 -8.43 4.97 9.75
N ARG A 167 -9.50 5.26 9.00
CA ARG A 167 -10.49 6.29 9.37
C ARG A 167 -11.49 5.87 10.47
N PRO A 168 -11.61 4.60 10.88
CA PRO A 168 -12.39 4.23 12.07
C PRO A 168 -11.54 3.67 13.22
N ILE A 169 -10.22 3.74 13.09
CA ILE A 169 -9.27 3.14 14.03
C ILE A 169 -8.37 4.25 14.57
N PHE A 170 -8.94 5.02 15.49
CA PHE A 170 -8.28 6.21 16.00
C PHE A 170 -7.18 5.84 16.99
N SER A 171 -6.10 6.61 16.96
CA SER A 171 -4.91 6.40 17.80
C SER A 171 -5.15 6.63 19.30
N THR A 172 -6.22 7.36 19.65
CA THR A 172 -6.49 7.86 21.00
C THR A 172 -7.59 7.11 21.75
N CYS A 173 -8.31 6.21 21.09
CA CYS A 173 -9.44 5.51 21.71
C CYS A 173 -8.95 4.21 22.36
N LEU A 174 -9.15 4.09 23.67
CA LEU A 174 -8.89 2.87 24.44
C LEU A 174 -9.91 1.82 24.02
N ASP A 175 -9.49 0.81 23.25
CA ASP A 175 -10.00 -0.56 22.96
C ASP A 175 -11.54 -0.80 22.92
N LEU A 176 -12.33 0.26 22.96
CA LEU A 176 -13.77 0.25 23.13
C LEU A 176 -14.38 0.77 21.84
N VAL A 177 -15.16 -0.11 21.23
CA VAL A 177 -15.96 0.20 20.04
C VAL A 177 -16.78 1.46 20.25
N VAL A 178 -17.32 1.67 21.45
CA VAL A 178 -18.12 2.85 21.81
C VAL A 178 -17.32 4.15 21.65
N GLN A 179 -16.10 4.23 22.18
CA GLN A 179 -15.30 5.47 22.08
C GLN A 179 -14.90 5.79 20.63
N ASN A 180 -14.53 4.76 19.86
CA ASN A 180 -14.22 4.94 18.44
C ASN A 180 -15.47 5.38 17.65
N LEU A 181 -16.63 4.81 17.99
CA LEU A 181 -17.90 5.15 17.36
C LEU A 181 -18.38 6.55 17.71
N ASP A 182 -18.22 6.98 18.97
CA ASP A 182 -18.56 8.33 19.42
C ASP A 182 -17.71 9.37 18.71
N LEU A 183 -16.40 9.15 18.61
CA LEU A 183 -15.51 10.05 17.87
C LEU A 183 -15.82 10.04 16.37
N TYR A 184 -16.08 8.87 15.78
CA TYR A 184 -16.48 8.77 14.39
C TYR A 184 -17.77 9.55 14.12
N ASN A 185 -18.80 9.32 14.93
CA ASN A 185 -20.08 9.99 14.77
C ASN A 185 -19.93 11.49 15.01
N PHE A 186 -19.18 11.93 16.01
CA PHE A 186 -18.87 13.36 16.19
C PHE A 186 -18.25 14.01 14.94
N LEU A 187 -17.26 13.35 14.32
CA LEU A 187 -16.56 13.86 13.13
C LEU A 187 -17.42 13.81 11.87
N TYR A 188 -18.21 12.74 11.68
CA TYR A 188 -18.91 12.44 10.44
C TYR A 188 -20.43 12.62 10.50
N PHE A 189 -20.99 13.09 11.63
CA PHE A 189 -22.44 13.33 11.78
C PHE A 189 -22.97 14.21 10.65
N LYS A 190 -22.26 15.30 10.34
CA LYS A 190 -22.67 16.23 9.26
C LYS A 190 -22.60 15.62 7.87
N VAL A 191 -21.81 14.56 7.67
CA VAL A 191 -21.67 13.87 6.38
C VAL A 191 -22.82 12.89 6.17
N PHE A 192 -23.23 12.16 7.21
CA PHE A 192 -24.26 11.12 7.13
C PHE A 192 -25.64 11.56 7.62
N ASN A 193 -25.72 12.72 8.27
CA ASN A 193 -26.90 13.27 8.92
C ASN A 193 -27.57 12.30 9.92
N ARG A 194 -26.77 11.42 10.53
CA ARG A 194 -27.15 10.48 11.58
C ARG A 194 -25.92 9.84 12.18
N ASP A 195 -26.11 9.21 13.34
CA ASP A 195 -25.13 8.30 13.90
C ASP A 195 -25.06 7.02 13.05
N SER A 196 -23.83 6.56 12.86
CA SER A 196 -23.50 5.30 12.21
C SER A 196 -23.40 4.19 13.25
N THR A 197 -23.72 2.96 12.86
CA THR A 197 -23.35 1.78 13.65
C THR A 197 -21.92 1.37 13.34
N PHE A 198 -21.29 0.62 14.24
CA PHE A 198 -19.92 0.16 14.03
C PHE A 198 -19.75 -0.72 12.79
N ASP A 199 -20.73 -1.58 12.49
CA ASP A 199 -20.69 -2.43 11.29
C ASP A 199 -20.81 -1.60 9.99
N GLU A 200 -21.61 -0.54 9.99
CA GLU A 200 -21.68 0.39 8.86
C GLU A 200 -20.35 1.12 8.65
N VAL A 201 -19.69 1.49 9.75
CA VAL A 201 -18.38 2.13 9.72
C VAL A 201 -17.32 1.19 9.13
N LEU A 202 -17.27 -0.06 9.60
CA LEU A 202 -16.36 -1.08 9.04
C LEU A 202 -16.64 -1.36 7.56
N ALA A 203 -17.90 -1.48 7.16
CA ALA A 203 -18.27 -1.72 5.77
C ALA A 203 -17.83 -0.57 4.85
N ARG A 204 -18.06 0.69 5.26
CA ARG A 204 -17.59 1.86 4.50
C ARG A 204 -16.07 1.92 4.39
N GLU A 205 -15.38 1.58 5.48
CA GLU A 205 -13.92 1.57 5.48
C GLU A 205 -13.36 0.47 4.59
N ALA A 206 -13.95 -0.73 4.61
CA ALA A 206 -13.56 -1.82 3.71
C ALA A 206 -13.71 -1.41 2.24
N VAL A 207 -14.84 -0.81 1.86
CA VAL A 207 -15.07 -0.27 0.51
C VAL A 207 -14.02 0.77 0.15
N ARG A 208 -13.68 1.68 1.07
CA ARG A 208 -12.65 2.72 0.84
C ARG A 208 -11.28 2.10 0.63
N VAL A 209 -10.86 1.17 1.48
CA VAL A 209 -9.56 0.49 1.43
C VAL A 209 -9.40 -0.28 0.12
N VAL A 210 -10.44 -1.03 -0.27
CA VAL A 210 -10.47 -1.80 -1.50
C VAL A 210 -10.43 -0.88 -2.73
N ARG A 211 -11.26 0.17 -2.76
CA ARG A 211 -11.35 1.12 -3.88
C ARG A 211 -10.10 2.00 -4.02
N ASP A 212 -9.60 2.56 -2.92
CA ASP A 212 -8.56 3.60 -2.96
C ASP A 212 -7.15 3.05 -2.79
N GLY A 213 -7.01 1.86 -2.22
CA GLY A 213 -5.74 1.17 -2.05
C GLY A 213 -5.60 -0.02 -2.99
N LEU A 214 -6.27 -1.12 -2.63
CA LEU A 214 -5.98 -2.45 -3.19
C LEU A 214 -6.26 -2.55 -4.69
N LEU A 215 -7.43 -2.13 -5.17
CA LEU A 215 -7.77 -2.19 -6.59
C LEU A 215 -7.06 -1.12 -7.43
N LYS A 216 -6.53 -0.07 -6.79
CA LYS A 216 -5.64 0.91 -7.44
C LYS A 216 -4.17 0.45 -7.46
N LEU A 217 -3.88 -0.74 -6.93
CA LEU A 217 -2.53 -1.31 -6.81
C LEU A 217 -1.57 -0.39 -6.05
N ARG A 218 -2.09 0.31 -5.03
CA ARG A 218 -1.28 1.12 -4.12
C ARG A 218 -0.64 0.20 -3.08
N HIS A 219 0.67 0.36 -2.89
CA HIS A 219 1.44 -0.42 -1.91
C HIS A 219 1.56 0.29 -0.55
N ASP A 220 0.88 1.42 -0.39
CA ASP A 220 0.86 2.19 0.84
C ASP A 220 0.33 1.33 2.02
N PRO A 221 1.05 1.25 3.15
CA PRO A 221 0.56 0.55 4.32
C PRO A 221 -0.58 1.33 5.00
N TYR A 222 -1.25 0.68 5.96
CA TYR A 222 -2.34 1.27 6.74
C TYR A 222 -1.89 1.50 8.18
N MET A 223 -2.13 2.70 8.70
CA MET A 223 -1.78 3.11 10.05
C MET A 223 -2.78 2.55 11.06
N MET A 224 -2.28 1.83 12.07
CA MET A 224 -3.00 1.37 13.27
C MET A 224 -2.13 1.61 14.51
N HIS A 225 -2.70 1.47 15.71
CA HIS A 225 -2.03 1.67 17.00
C HIS A 225 -2.26 0.47 17.93
N GLN A 226 -1.43 0.37 18.97
CA GLN A 226 -1.43 -0.77 19.92
C GLN A 226 -2.81 -1.03 20.56
N ALA A 227 -3.56 0.04 20.89
CA ALA A 227 -4.91 -0.04 21.44
C ALA A 227 -5.89 -0.79 20.53
N ASN A 228 -5.65 -0.78 19.23
CA ASN A 228 -6.56 -1.41 18.28
C ASN A 228 -6.43 -2.94 18.27
N LEU A 229 -5.44 -3.50 18.98
CA LEU A 229 -5.28 -4.93 19.22
C LEU A 229 -6.08 -5.43 20.42
N GLY A 230 -6.65 -4.54 21.24
CA GLY A 230 -7.56 -4.90 22.32
C GLY A 230 -8.77 -5.67 21.81
N LEU A 231 -9.16 -6.71 22.55
CA LEU A 231 -10.36 -7.50 22.24
C LEU A 231 -11.61 -6.66 22.46
N VAL A 232 -12.45 -6.55 21.44
CA VAL A 232 -13.59 -5.61 21.48
C VAL A 232 -14.89 -6.21 21.99
N ASP A 233 -15.02 -7.55 21.98
CA ASP A 233 -16.19 -8.28 22.43
C ASP A 233 -15.86 -9.75 22.74
N SER A 234 -16.88 -10.54 23.10
CA SER A 234 -16.75 -11.96 23.46
C SER A 234 -16.43 -12.88 22.28
N SER A 235 -16.38 -12.38 21.04
CA SER A 235 -15.93 -13.17 19.88
C SER A 235 -14.44 -13.48 19.93
N GLY A 236 -13.67 -12.75 20.76
CA GLY A 236 -12.22 -12.88 20.81
C GLY A 236 -11.51 -12.16 19.66
N CYS A 237 -12.20 -11.34 18.88
CA CYS A 237 -11.60 -10.51 17.83
C CYS A 237 -11.25 -9.12 18.34
N SER A 238 -10.11 -8.60 17.89
CA SER A 238 -9.74 -7.19 18.07
C SER A 238 -10.33 -6.30 16.97
N LEU A 239 -10.24 -4.97 17.17
CA LEU A 239 -10.66 -4.00 16.15
C LEU A 239 -9.89 -4.20 14.83
N VAL A 240 -8.57 -4.45 14.91
CA VAL A 240 -7.75 -4.74 13.73
C VAL A 240 -8.19 -6.03 13.05
N MET A 241 -8.49 -7.10 13.79
CA MET A 241 -8.95 -8.36 13.21
C MET A 241 -10.26 -8.15 12.44
N ARG A 242 -11.26 -7.49 13.06
CA ARG A 242 -12.54 -7.21 12.41
C ARG A 242 -12.38 -6.32 11.17
N TRP A 243 -11.45 -5.37 11.20
CA TRP A 243 -11.14 -4.54 10.03
C TRP A 243 -10.49 -5.34 8.91
N VAL A 244 -9.51 -6.21 9.22
CA VAL A 244 -8.87 -7.08 8.23
C VAL A 244 -9.91 -7.99 7.59
N ASP A 245 -10.78 -8.63 8.39
CA ASP A 245 -11.84 -9.50 7.88
C ASP A 245 -12.79 -8.76 6.94
N ALA A 246 -13.22 -7.55 7.31
CA ALA A 246 -14.09 -6.73 6.47
C ALA A 246 -13.41 -6.35 5.14
N VAL A 247 -12.13 -5.95 5.17
CA VAL A 247 -11.37 -5.60 3.96
C VAL A 247 -11.17 -6.80 3.06
N VAL A 248 -10.81 -7.97 3.60
CA VAL A 248 -10.60 -9.20 2.82
C VAL A 248 -11.93 -9.68 2.22
N ALA A 249 -13.02 -9.67 3.01
CA ALA A 249 -14.34 -10.02 2.53
C ALA A 249 -14.82 -9.07 1.42
N GLU A 250 -14.52 -7.78 1.50
CA GLU A 250 -14.84 -6.83 0.43
C GLU A 250 -13.95 -7.03 -0.80
N PHE A 251 -12.65 -7.23 -0.64
CA PHE A 251 -11.70 -7.40 -1.73
C PHE A 251 -12.02 -8.64 -2.58
N THR A 252 -12.37 -9.73 -1.91
CA THR A 252 -12.67 -11.03 -2.53
C THR A 252 -13.97 -11.06 -3.32
N LYS A 253 -14.83 -10.03 -3.20
CA LYS A 253 -15.98 -9.83 -4.10
C LYS A 253 -15.55 -9.52 -5.53
N TYR A 254 -14.39 -8.91 -5.71
CA TYR A 254 -13.94 -8.39 -7.00
C TYR A 254 -12.83 -9.21 -7.63
N THR A 255 -12.01 -9.89 -6.83
CA THR A 255 -10.84 -10.64 -7.32
C THR A 255 -10.40 -11.74 -6.37
N ASN A 256 -9.62 -12.70 -6.89
CA ASN A 256 -8.95 -13.76 -6.12
C ASN A 256 -7.43 -13.55 -6.03
N TRP A 257 -6.95 -12.33 -6.26
CA TRP A 257 -5.52 -12.01 -6.19
C TRP A 257 -4.95 -12.26 -4.79
N PRO A 258 -3.70 -12.72 -4.69
CA PRO A 258 -3.06 -12.92 -3.39
C PRO A 258 -2.84 -11.58 -2.67
N LEU A 259 -3.20 -11.52 -1.40
CA LEU A 259 -2.80 -10.46 -0.49
C LEU A 259 -1.51 -10.87 0.22
N ARG A 260 -0.46 -10.04 0.09
CA ARG A 260 0.85 -10.29 0.70
C ARG A 260 1.25 -9.12 1.57
N SER A 261 1.54 -9.41 2.83
CA SER A 261 2.12 -8.44 3.76
C SER A 261 3.64 -8.44 3.62
N ALA A 262 4.24 -7.25 3.69
CA ALA A 262 5.69 -7.05 3.65
C ALA A 262 6.12 -6.18 4.84
N LYS A 263 7.29 -6.45 5.42
CA LYS A 263 7.90 -5.54 6.40
C LYS A 263 8.29 -4.22 5.71
N LEU A 264 8.45 -3.14 6.46
CA LEU A 264 8.69 -1.80 5.89
C LEU A 264 9.91 -1.74 4.96
N ASP A 265 11.01 -2.42 5.31
CA ASP A 265 12.20 -2.47 4.44
C ASP A 265 11.91 -3.17 3.09
N ASP A 266 11.11 -4.23 3.11
CA ASP A 266 10.75 -4.96 1.88
C ASP A 266 9.74 -4.16 1.07
N LEU A 267 8.82 -3.48 1.74
CA LEU A 267 7.85 -2.59 1.12
C LEU A 267 8.55 -1.42 0.42
N ARG A 268 9.56 -0.84 1.07
CA ARG A 268 10.43 0.18 0.47
C ARG A 268 11.11 -0.36 -0.79
N ALA A 269 11.68 -1.57 -0.74
CA ALA A 269 12.31 -2.18 -1.92
C ALA A 269 11.32 -2.35 -3.09
N LEU A 270 10.03 -2.63 -2.80
CA LEU A 270 8.98 -2.67 -3.83
C LEU A 270 8.71 -1.29 -4.45
N PHE A 271 8.72 -0.22 -3.65
CA PHE A 271 8.62 1.16 -4.16
C PHE A 271 9.84 1.53 -5.01
N GLU A 272 11.05 1.25 -4.55
CA GLU A 272 12.29 1.54 -5.30
C GLU A 272 12.36 0.75 -6.61
N ALA A 273 11.93 -0.52 -6.62
CA ALA A 273 11.84 -1.32 -7.84
C ALA A 273 10.83 -0.73 -8.84
N ARG A 274 9.71 -0.20 -8.34
CA ARG A 274 8.71 0.49 -9.15
C ARG A 274 9.26 1.80 -9.74
N GLU A 275 9.95 2.59 -8.95
CA GLU A 275 10.59 3.84 -9.37
C GLU A 275 11.67 3.59 -10.43
N ALA A 276 12.55 2.62 -10.21
CA ALA A 276 13.59 2.22 -11.17
C ALA A 276 12.98 1.80 -12.52
N ARG A 277 11.88 1.02 -12.48
CA ARG A 277 11.16 0.62 -13.70
C ARG A 277 10.54 1.81 -14.42
N ASP A 278 9.89 2.72 -13.70
CA ASP A 278 9.24 3.88 -14.31
C ASP A 278 10.28 4.86 -14.89
N ALA A 279 11.47 4.97 -14.27
CA ALA A 279 12.60 5.74 -14.79
C ALA A 279 13.09 5.24 -16.16
N CYS A 280 12.88 3.96 -16.49
CA CYS A 280 13.20 3.39 -17.80
C CYS A 280 12.28 3.87 -18.93
N LYS A 281 11.15 4.53 -18.63
CA LYS A 281 10.20 5.06 -19.64
C LYS A 281 9.86 4.02 -20.72
N LEU A 282 9.41 2.86 -20.26
CA LEU A 282 9.16 1.71 -21.12
C LEU A 282 7.95 1.93 -22.04
N SER A 283 8.07 1.50 -23.30
CA SER A 283 6.99 1.44 -24.28
C SER A 283 6.90 0.04 -24.88
N TYR A 284 5.69 -0.44 -25.11
CA TYR A 284 5.43 -1.77 -25.68
C TYR A 284 4.80 -1.62 -27.07
N GLN A 285 5.33 -2.37 -28.03
CA GLN A 285 4.77 -2.53 -29.37
C GLN A 285 4.42 -4.00 -29.56
N ILE A 286 3.16 -4.28 -29.91
CA ILE A 286 2.69 -5.62 -30.22
C ILE A 286 2.72 -5.78 -31.74
N GLU A 287 3.38 -6.84 -32.21
CA GLU A 287 3.38 -7.23 -33.62
C GLU A 287 2.25 -8.23 -33.86
N THR A 288 1.53 -8.05 -34.97
CA THR A 288 0.40 -8.92 -35.34
C THR A 288 0.55 -9.47 -36.75
N SER A 289 0.13 -10.71 -36.96
CA SER A 289 -0.05 -11.29 -38.29
C SER A 289 -1.15 -10.57 -39.07
N PRO A 290 -1.24 -10.75 -40.41
CA PRO A 290 -2.38 -10.26 -41.20
C PRO A 290 -3.74 -10.77 -40.72
N SER A 291 -3.78 -11.92 -40.04
CA SER A 291 -4.99 -12.49 -39.42
C SER A 291 -5.32 -11.91 -38.04
N GLY A 292 -4.57 -10.90 -37.57
CA GLY A 292 -4.80 -10.24 -36.27
C GLY A 292 -4.23 -10.99 -35.06
N THR A 293 -3.37 -11.99 -35.28
CA THR A 293 -2.76 -12.79 -34.22
C THR A 293 -1.47 -12.13 -33.73
N ALA A 294 -1.32 -11.85 -32.43
CA ALA A 294 -0.08 -11.28 -31.92
C ALA A 294 1.08 -12.30 -32.03
N THR A 295 2.16 -11.91 -32.69
CA THR A 295 3.31 -12.77 -33.00
C THR A 295 4.55 -12.43 -32.18
N ALA A 296 4.70 -11.18 -31.73
CA ALA A 296 5.82 -10.73 -30.92
C ALA A 296 5.46 -9.48 -30.13
N VAL A 297 6.26 -9.20 -29.11
CA VAL A 297 6.25 -7.94 -28.37
C VAL A 297 7.65 -7.35 -28.42
N THR A 298 7.76 -6.11 -28.87
CA THR A 298 8.97 -5.32 -28.77
C THR A 298 8.81 -4.31 -27.65
N VAL A 299 9.73 -4.33 -26.69
CA VAL A 299 9.81 -3.35 -25.62
C VAL A 299 10.98 -2.42 -25.87
N SER A 300 10.76 -1.12 -25.72
CA SER A 300 11.81 -0.10 -25.85
C SER A 300 11.85 0.78 -24.61
N SER A 301 13.03 1.28 -24.27
CA SER A 301 13.25 2.27 -23.20
C SER A 301 13.54 3.63 -23.82
N ALA A 302 12.73 4.64 -23.48
CA ALA A 302 12.99 6.03 -23.86
C ALA A 302 13.90 6.79 -22.87
N ALA A 303 14.49 6.08 -21.90
CA ALA A 303 15.48 6.66 -20.99
C ALA A 303 16.81 6.95 -21.72
N ALA A 304 17.59 7.90 -21.21
CA ALA A 304 18.93 8.16 -21.73
C ALA A 304 19.79 6.88 -21.57
N ALA A 305 20.58 6.57 -22.59
CA ALA A 305 21.43 5.38 -22.58
C ALA A 305 22.51 5.49 -21.51
N SER A 306 22.41 4.69 -20.45
CA SER A 306 23.40 4.58 -19.36
C SER A 306 23.86 3.15 -19.10
N GLY A 307 23.28 2.16 -19.79
CA GLY A 307 23.49 0.74 -19.52
C GLY A 307 22.79 0.25 -18.25
N ALA A 308 22.01 1.10 -17.57
CA ALA A 308 21.25 0.69 -16.39
C ALA A 308 20.22 -0.38 -16.75
N LYS A 309 20.06 -1.37 -15.87
CA LYS A 309 19.13 -2.48 -16.08
C LYS A 309 17.68 -1.97 -16.05
N CYS A 310 16.93 -2.33 -17.07
CA CYS A 310 15.51 -2.05 -17.20
C CYS A 310 14.80 -3.38 -17.44
N ASP A 311 14.15 -3.94 -16.42
CA ASP A 311 13.34 -5.16 -16.59
C ASP A 311 11.88 -4.78 -16.87
N ALA A 312 11.37 -5.23 -18.01
CA ALA A 312 10.03 -4.92 -18.47
C ALA A 312 9.04 -6.06 -18.15
N PRO A 313 8.04 -5.86 -17.28
CA PRO A 313 7.05 -6.88 -16.98
C PRO A 313 6.04 -7.02 -18.14
N LEU A 314 5.94 -8.23 -18.69
CA LEU A 314 4.88 -8.63 -19.62
C LEU A 314 3.94 -9.63 -18.91
N MET A 315 2.68 -9.24 -18.75
CA MET A 315 1.64 -10.12 -18.21
C MET A 315 0.96 -10.84 -19.37
N LEU A 316 1.00 -12.18 -19.35
CA LEU A 316 0.34 -13.02 -20.34
C LEU A 316 -0.97 -13.58 -19.76
N GLY A 317 -2.05 -13.51 -20.54
CA GLY A 317 -3.37 -13.97 -20.12
C GLY A 317 -3.48 -15.50 -19.96
N ALA A 318 -4.55 -15.94 -19.29
CA ALA A 318 -4.90 -17.36 -19.25
C ALA A 318 -5.29 -17.85 -20.67
N GLY A 319 -4.72 -18.97 -21.12
CA GLY A 319 -4.89 -19.49 -22.49
C GLY A 319 -3.58 -19.59 -23.29
N VAL A 320 -2.50 -18.98 -22.79
CA VAL A 320 -1.12 -19.24 -23.22
C VAL A 320 -0.75 -20.65 -22.73
N SER A 321 -0.35 -21.57 -23.62
CA SER A 321 -0.02 -22.95 -23.22
C SER A 321 1.04 -22.99 -22.10
N GLY A 322 0.69 -23.62 -20.97
CA GLY A 322 1.52 -23.67 -19.75
C GLY A 322 1.20 -22.63 -18.66
N ALA A 323 0.05 -21.94 -18.72
CA ALA A 323 -0.27 -20.83 -17.82
C ALA A 323 -1.22 -21.18 -16.65
N ALA A 324 -0.67 -21.16 -15.42
CA ALA A 324 -1.11 -20.14 -14.49
C ALA A 324 -0.43 -18.83 -14.92
N ALA A 325 -1.13 -17.69 -14.92
CA ALA A 325 -0.64 -16.40 -15.41
C ALA A 325 0.88 -16.19 -15.20
N LYS A 326 1.68 -16.34 -16.26
CA LYS A 326 3.13 -16.12 -16.17
C LYS A 326 3.40 -14.65 -16.45
N GLN A 327 3.84 -13.94 -15.42
CA GLN A 327 4.60 -12.71 -15.60
C GLN A 327 5.96 -13.07 -16.20
N VAL A 328 6.28 -12.54 -17.37
CA VAL A 328 7.61 -12.66 -17.98
C VAL A 328 8.32 -11.32 -17.81
N MET A 329 9.54 -11.36 -17.29
CA MET A 329 10.40 -10.17 -17.24
C MET A 329 11.28 -10.17 -18.48
N ILE A 330 11.11 -9.16 -19.33
CA ILE A 330 11.93 -8.97 -20.54
C ILE A 330 13.13 -8.11 -20.14
N PRO A 331 14.37 -8.63 -20.16
CA PRO A 331 15.54 -7.85 -19.80
C PRO A 331 15.90 -6.89 -20.93
N LEU A 332 16.08 -5.61 -20.61
CA LEU A 332 16.68 -4.61 -21.48
C LEU A 332 17.54 -3.63 -20.66
N VAL A 333 18.18 -2.69 -21.33
CA VAL A 333 18.90 -1.59 -20.70
C VAL A 333 18.24 -0.26 -21.04
N SER A 334 18.49 0.77 -20.23
CA SER A 334 18.10 2.15 -20.50
C SER A 334 18.51 2.57 -21.92
N GLY A 335 17.58 3.12 -22.70
CA GLY A 335 17.81 3.51 -24.10
C GLY A 335 17.88 2.35 -25.09
N GLY A 336 17.75 1.10 -24.61
CA GLY A 336 17.77 -0.10 -25.43
C GLY A 336 16.36 -0.58 -25.81
N SER A 337 16.33 -1.65 -26.61
CA SER A 337 15.10 -2.36 -26.99
C SER A 337 15.33 -3.87 -26.96
N ALA A 338 14.29 -4.62 -26.63
CA ALA A 338 14.27 -6.07 -26.66
C ALA A 338 12.99 -6.56 -27.34
N ARG A 339 13.11 -7.58 -28.19
CA ARG A 339 11.98 -8.22 -28.86
C ARG A 339 11.83 -9.65 -28.36
N VAL A 340 10.61 -10.05 -28.03
CA VAL A 340 10.26 -11.40 -27.60
C VAL A 340 9.20 -11.96 -28.52
N GLU A 341 9.45 -13.13 -29.08
CA GLU A 341 8.48 -13.85 -29.90
C GLU A 341 7.44 -14.55 -29.04
N LEU A 342 6.18 -14.46 -29.48
CA LEU A 342 5.05 -15.12 -28.86
C LEU A 342 4.75 -16.42 -29.63
N THR A 343 5.48 -17.49 -29.36
CA THR A 343 5.22 -18.79 -30.02
C THR A 343 3.91 -19.40 -29.51
N GLY A 344 2.99 -19.74 -30.44
CA GLY A 344 1.75 -20.48 -30.17
C GLY A 344 0.58 -19.66 -29.61
N GLN A 345 0.60 -18.33 -29.71
CA GLN A 345 -0.37 -17.45 -29.05
C GLN A 345 -1.45 -16.95 -30.01
N GLN A 346 -2.70 -17.35 -29.81
CA GLN A 346 -3.84 -16.57 -30.31
C GLN A 346 -4.37 -15.73 -29.16
N TRP A 347 -4.19 -14.41 -29.26
CA TRP A 347 -5.03 -13.51 -28.50
C TRP A 347 -6.42 -13.69 -29.09
N ASN A 348 -7.34 -14.29 -28.34
CA ASN A 348 -8.75 -14.16 -28.67
C ASN A 348 -8.99 -12.66 -28.75
N ALA A 349 -9.18 -12.16 -29.98
CA ALA A 349 -9.53 -10.78 -30.20
C ALA A 349 -10.64 -10.45 -29.21
N PHE A 350 -10.51 -9.33 -28.49
CA PHE A 350 -11.62 -8.82 -27.69
C PHE A 350 -12.84 -8.81 -28.62
N THR A 351 -13.78 -9.74 -28.41
CA THR A 351 -15.05 -9.68 -29.10
C THR A 351 -15.70 -8.44 -28.51
N VAL A 352 -15.64 -7.32 -29.25
CA VAL A 352 -16.39 -6.12 -28.91
C VAL A 352 -17.85 -6.56 -28.97
N VAL A 353 -18.44 -6.85 -27.81
CA VAL A 353 -19.86 -7.15 -27.70
C VAL A 353 -20.57 -5.85 -28.04
N ARG A 354 -21.05 -5.73 -29.28
CA ARG A 354 -21.86 -4.59 -29.70
C ARG A 354 -23.30 -4.87 -29.25
N PRO A 355 -23.85 -4.13 -28.27
CA PRO A 355 -25.27 -4.26 -27.97
C PRO A 355 -26.08 -3.81 -29.19
N CYS A 356 -27.17 -4.50 -29.48
CA CYS A 356 -28.10 -4.09 -30.53
C CYS A 356 -28.82 -2.80 -30.10
N SER A 357 -28.89 -1.84 -31.01
CA SER A 357 -29.65 -0.60 -30.84
C SER A 357 -30.47 -0.37 -32.11
N PRO A 358 -31.81 -0.50 -32.06
CA PRO A 358 -32.65 -0.73 -30.88
C PRO A 358 -32.51 -2.16 -30.28
N PRO A 359 -32.95 -2.38 -29.02
CA PRO A 359 -32.97 -3.72 -28.41
C PRO A 359 -33.88 -4.68 -29.18
N CYS A 360 -33.50 -5.95 -29.28
CA CYS A 360 -34.29 -6.96 -29.98
C CYS A 360 -35.56 -7.32 -29.20
N LEU A 361 -36.70 -7.34 -29.90
CA LEU A 361 -38.02 -7.66 -29.36
C LEU A 361 -38.52 -9.00 -29.89
N ASN A 362 -39.64 -9.49 -29.35
CA ASN A 362 -40.40 -10.64 -29.87
C ASN A 362 -39.60 -11.94 -30.13
N GLY A 363 -38.57 -12.18 -29.30
CA GLY A 363 -37.73 -13.37 -29.40
C GLY A 363 -36.56 -13.24 -30.38
N GLY A 364 -36.32 -12.06 -30.95
CA GLY A 364 -35.16 -11.79 -31.79
C GLY A 364 -33.85 -11.89 -30.99
N VAL A 365 -32.82 -12.46 -31.61
CA VAL A 365 -31.51 -12.66 -30.98
C VAL A 365 -30.55 -11.56 -31.45
N CYS A 366 -29.90 -10.88 -30.51
CA CYS A 366 -28.92 -9.86 -30.88
C CYS A 366 -27.66 -10.51 -31.44
N ASN A 367 -27.33 -10.23 -32.70
CA ASN A 367 -26.02 -10.56 -33.25
C ASN A 367 -25.00 -9.53 -32.75
N THR A 368 -24.31 -9.88 -31.67
CA THR A 368 -23.34 -9.01 -30.99
C THR A 368 -22.08 -8.73 -31.79
N THR A 369 -21.88 -9.40 -32.94
CA THR A 369 -20.77 -9.15 -33.86
C THR A 369 -21.05 -7.93 -34.74
N VAL A 370 -22.29 -7.77 -35.20
CA VAL A 370 -22.70 -6.67 -36.09
C VAL A 370 -23.59 -5.61 -35.43
N GLY A 371 -24.15 -5.90 -34.24
CA GLY A 371 -25.03 -5.00 -33.50
C GLY A 371 -26.45 -4.91 -34.09
N VAL A 372 -26.92 -5.97 -34.75
CA VAL A 372 -28.23 -6.03 -35.43
C VAL A 372 -29.03 -7.24 -34.92
N CYS A 373 -30.34 -7.08 -34.79
CA CYS A 373 -31.23 -8.15 -34.37
C CYS A 373 -31.46 -9.17 -35.49
N ASP A 374 -31.33 -10.45 -35.15
CA ASP A 374 -31.76 -11.56 -35.99
C ASP A 374 -33.18 -11.96 -35.59
N CYS A 375 -34.12 -11.75 -36.51
CA CYS A 375 -35.53 -12.07 -36.33
C CYS A 375 -35.90 -13.43 -36.93
N THR A 376 -34.94 -14.20 -37.43
CA THR A 376 -35.20 -15.50 -38.07
C THR A 376 -35.83 -16.46 -37.07
N GLY A 377 -36.93 -17.10 -37.48
CA GLY A 377 -37.72 -18.00 -36.61
C GLY A 377 -38.67 -17.28 -35.67
N THR A 378 -38.66 -15.95 -35.65
CA THR A 378 -39.74 -15.13 -35.09
C THR A 378 -40.70 -14.78 -36.22
N ASN A 379 -42.01 -14.74 -35.98
CA ASN A 379 -42.98 -14.25 -36.97
C ASN A 379 -42.91 -12.71 -37.13
N PHE A 380 -41.72 -12.13 -36.94
CA PHE A 380 -41.48 -10.70 -36.90
C PHE A 380 -40.27 -10.33 -37.78
N ALA A 381 -40.25 -9.09 -38.23
CA ALA A 381 -39.25 -8.49 -39.10
C ALA A 381 -38.95 -7.06 -38.62
N GLY A 382 -37.97 -6.41 -39.24
CA GLY A 382 -37.52 -5.06 -38.89
C GLY A 382 -36.23 -5.06 -38.07
N ALA A 383 -35.63 -3.88 -37.88
CA ALA A 383 -34.31 -3.72 -37.27
C ALA A 383 -34.22 -4.17 -35.80
N ASP A 384 -35.38 -4.27 -35.12
CA ASP A 384 -35.55 -4.67 -33.72
C ASP A 384 -36.55 -5.83 -33.56
N CYS A 385 -36.98 -6.46 -34.66
CA CYS A 385 -38.03 -7.49 -34.69
C CYS A 385 -39.39 -7.02 -34.15
N SER A 386 -39.74 -5.74 -34.31
CA SER A 386 -41.04 -5.18 -33.88
C SER A 386 -42.19 -5.39 -34.87
N THR A 387 -41.92 -5.65 -36.16
CA THR A 387 -42.95 -5.68 -37.20
C THR A 387 -43.45 -7.09 -37.44
N ALA A 388 -44.73 -7.38 -37.17
CA ALA A 388 -45.29 -8.70 -37.45
C ALA A 388 -45.21 -9.04 -38.95
N GLY A 389 -44.63 -10.19 -39.28
CA GLY A 389 -44.60 -10.72 -40.64
C GLY A 389 -46.01 -11.08 -41.08
N HIS A 390 -46.44 -10.57 -42.23
CA HIS A 390 -47.71 -10.96 -42.83
C HIS A 390 -47.68 -12.46 -43.13
N VAL A 391 -48.43 -13.25 -42.36
CA VAL A 391 -48.85 -14.59 -42.77
C VAL A 391 -49.86 -14.39 -43.90
N THR A 392 -49.43 -14.51 -45.15
CA THR A 392 -50.37 -14.71 -46.27
C THR A 392 -50.96 -16.11 -46.13
N PRO A 393 -52.28 -16.26 -46.00
CA PRO A 393 -52.90 -17.56 -45.90
C PRO A 393 -52.92 -18.22 -47.29
N TRP A 394 -52.39 -19.44 -47.38
CA TRP A 394 -52.79 -20.44 -48.35
C TRP A 394 -53.13 -21.71 -47.60
#